data_AF-A0A7S0WCE9-F1
#
_entry.id   AF-A0A7S0WCE9-F1
#
_cell.length_a   1.000
_cell.length_b   1.000
_cell.length_c   1.000
_cell.angle_alpha   90.00
_cell.angle_beta   90.00
_cell.angle_gamma   90.00
#
_symmetry.space_group_name_H-M   'P 1'
#
loop_
_entity.id
_entity.type
_entity.pdbx_description
1 polymer ?
#
loop_
_entity_poly.entity_id
_entity_poly.type
_entity_poly.pdbx_seq_one_letter_code
_entity_poly.pdbx_strand_id
1 'polypeptide(L)'
;VVRATAVYRVSRPGGVVTLHQELPSHGAEGAVAFRALDARQTQGGFELRDFVVIASPRAPEGEGIQVWLWAPPSMVLRQTIAAAGARSAHVLQSGGDLWLAATHAGGFSVWRWVQGSFRAAGGEVAW
;
A
#
# COMPACT_ATOMS: atom_id res chain seq x y z
N VAL A 1 -15.75 -12.43 -2.08
CA VAL A 1 -16.06 -11.97 -0.69
C VAL A 1 -15.09 -10.87 -0.33
N VAL A 2 -15.59 -9.66 -0.09
CA VAL A 2 -14.78 -8.56 0.45
C VAL A 2 -14.51 -8.87 1.93
N ARG A 3 -13.25 -8.78 2.37
CA ARG A 3 -12.81 -8.91 3.76
C ARG A 3 -12.22 -7.58 4.23
N ALA A 4 -12.12 -7.38 5.52
CA ALA A 4 -11.46 -6.20 6.08
C ALA A 4 -10.01 -6.49 6.44
N THR A 5 -9.13 -5.53 6.17
CA THR A 5 -7.83 -5.42 6.86
C THR A 5 -8.02 -4.45 8.03
N ALA A 6 -7.86 -4.94 9.26
CA ALA A 6 -8.04 -4.13 10.46
C ALA A 6 -6.80 -3.28 10.77
N VAL A 7 -7.02 -1.98 10.99
CA VAL A 7 -6.02 -1.05 11.52
C VAL A 7 -6.32 -0.86 13.00
N TYR A 8 -5.32 -1.05 13.84
CA TYR A 8 -5.44 -0.89 15.29
C TYR A 8 -4.67 0.33 15.77
N ARG A 9 -5.19 0.98 16.81
CA ARG A 9 -4.48 2.03 17.55
C ARG A 9 -4.02 1.46 18.88
N VAL A 10 -2.77 1.77 19.24
CA VAL A 10 -2.20 1.43 20.55
C VAL A 10 -2.14 2.68 21.41
N SER A 11 -2.93 2.75 22.47
CA SER A 11 -2.92 3.88 23.41
C SER A 11 -1.79 3.71 24.44
N ARG A 12 -1.06 4.81 24.72
CA ARG A 12 -0.08 4.88 25.81
C ARG A 12 -0.52 5.93 26.85
N PRO A 13 -0.25 5.71 28.15
CA PRO A 13 0.31 4.50 28.76
C PRO A 13 -0.76 3.38 28.88
N GLY A 14 -0.35 2.11 28.81
CA GLY A 14 -1.23 0.95 29.06
C GLY A 14 -1.37 -0.07 27.92
N GLY A 15 -0.92 0.25 26.71
CA GLY A 15 -0.84 -0.73 25.62
C GLY A 15 -2.20 -1.24 25.14
N VAL A 16 -3.28 -0.53 25.46
CA VAL A 16 -4.64 -0.90 25.02
C VAL A 16 -4.68 -0.81 23.50
N VAL A 17 -4.98 -1.95 22.85
CA VAL A 17 -5.13 -2.07 21.41
C VAL A 17 -6.62 -1.99 21.08
N THR A 18 -7.03 -0.93 20.38
CA THR A 18 -8.41 -0.76 19.91
C THR A 18 -8.48 -0.81 18.40
N LEU A 19 -9.55 -1.40 17.88
CA LEU A 19 -9.86 -1.30 16.45
C LEU A 19 -10.04 0.17 16.11
N HIS A 20 -9.24 0.67 15.17
CA HIS A 20 -9.29 2.05 14.73
C HIS A 20 -10.11 2.19 13.45
N GLN A 21 -9.87 1.32 12.47
CA GLN A 21 -10.57 1.33 11.18
C GLN A 21 -10.48 -0.05 10.52
N GLU A 22 -11.48 -0.39 9.71
CA GLU A 22 -11.43 -1.51 8.78
C GLU A 22 -11.22 -0.99 7.35
N LEU A 23 -10.22 -1.53 6.65
CA LEU A 23 -9.93 -1.20 5.26
C LEU A 23 -10.52 -2.29 4.35
N PRO A 24 -11.42 -1.95 3.41
CA PRO A 24 -11.95 -2.90 2.44
C PRO A 24 -10.81 -3.53 1.64
N SER A 25 -10.78 -4.86 1.59
CA SER A 25 -9.76 -5.65 0.89
C SER A 25 -10.36 -6.95 0.33
N HIS A 26 -9.69 -7.60 -0.61
CA HIS A 26 -10.20 -8.82 -1.24
C HIS A 26 -9.37 -10.03 -0.82
N GLY A 27 -9.49 -10.37 0.47
CA GLY A 27 -8.74 -11.46 1.08
C GLY A 27 -7.26 -11.14 1.17
N ALA A 28 -6.92 -10.00 1.80
CA ALA A 28 -5.55 -9.55 1.97
C ALA A 28 -4.64 -10.66 2.53
N GLU A 29 -3.49 -10.86 1.88
CA GLU A 29 -2.45 -11.82 2.31
C GLU A 29 -1.14 -11.13 2.71
N GLY A 30 -0.98 -9.84 2.37
CA GLY A 30 0.14 -9.03 2.79
C GLY A 30 -0.25 -7.57 3.00
N ALA A 31 0.31 -6.95 4.05
CA ALA A 31 0.21 -5.52 4.28
C ALA A 31 1.57 -4.97 4.75
N VAL A 32 1.96 -3.81 4.25
CA VAL A 32 3.22 -3.16 4.61
C VAL A 32 2.99 -1.66 4.81
N ALA A 33 3.38 -1.16 5.98
CA ALA A 33 3.40 0.27 6.25
C ALA A 33 4.72 0.89 5.78
N PHE A 34 4.68 2.10 5.26
CA PHE A 34 5.85 2.84 4.82
C PHE A 34 5.64 4.33 4.95
N ARG A 35 6.73 5.10 4.87
CA ARG A 35 6.70 6.56 4.93
C ARG A 35 7.33 7.13 3.67
N ALA A 36 6.67 8.08 3.03
CA ALA A 36 7.12 8.66 1.77
C ALA A 36 6.72 10.12 1.63
N LEU A 37 7.43 10.85 0.76
CA LEU A 37 7.04 12.21 0.39
C LEU A 37 5.79 12.17 -0.50
N ASP A 38 4.74 12.86 -0.07
CA ASP A 38 3.55 13.15 -0.85
C ASP A 38 3.63 14.58 -1.42
N ALA A 39 3.55 14.70 -2.74
CA ALA A 39 3.66 15.96 -3.45
C ALA A 39 2.30 16.64 -3.71
N ARG A 40 1.17 16.04 -3.30
CA ARG A 40 -0.17 16.46 -3.77
C ARG A 40 -0.95 17.44 -2.88
N GLN A 41 -0.44 17.91 -1.75
CA GLN A 41 -1.16 18.91 -0.96
C GLN A 41 -0.59 20.32 -1.15
N THR A 42 -1.18 21.02 -2.12
CA THR A 42 -1.41 22.47 -2.20
C THR A 42 -0.27 23.36 -1.70
N GLN A 43 0.44 24.02 -2.63
CA GLN A 43 1.52 25.02 -2.43
C GLN A 43 2.98 24.52 -2.58
N GLY A 44 3.23 23.53 -3.45
CA GLY A 44 4.59 23.26 -3.96
C GLY A 44 5.58 22.65 -2.97
N GLY A 45 5.11 22.21 -1.79
CA GLY A 45 5.92 21.49 -0.80
C GLY A 45 5.73 19.98 -0.87
N PHE A 46 6.74 19.24 -0.43
CA PHE A 46 6.65 17.81 -0.16
C PHE A 46 6.42 17.60 1.34
N GLU A 47 5.42 16.79 1.70
CA GLU A 47 5.20 16.39 3.09
C GLU A 47 5.52 14.91 3.27
N LEU A 48 6.22 14.58 4.35
CA LEU A 48 6.48 13.20 4.71
C LEU A 48 5.22 12.60 5.37
N ARG A 49 4.64 11.58 4.73
CA ARG A 49 3.35 10.99 5.11
C ARG A 49 3.46 9.48 5.33
N ASP A 50 2.58 8.94 6.17
CA ASP A 50 2.48 7.51 6.44
C ASP A 50 1.46 6.84 5.49
N PHE A 51 1.83 5.69 4.95
CA PHE A 51 1.04 4.93 4.00
C PHE A 51 1.03 3.44 4.37
N VAL A 52 0.06 2.71 3.83
CA VAL A 52 -0.01 1.25 3.89
C VAL A 52 -0.30 0.71 2.49
N VAL A 53 0.45 -0.30 2.06
CA VAL A 53 0.12 -1.12 0.89
C VAL A 53 -0.54 -2.41 1.37
N ILE A 54 -1.62 -2.82 0.70
CA ILE A 54 -2.32 -4.09 0.94
C ILE A 54 -2.35 -4.88 -0.38
N ALA A 55 -1.84 -6.12 -0.36
CA ALA A 55 -1.93 -7.06 -1.46
C ALA A 55 -3.12 -8.01 -1.26
N SER A 56 -4.01 -8.06 -2.24
CA SER A 56 -5.28 -8.81 -2.22
C SER A 56 -5.35 -9.78 -3.40
N PRO A 57 -4.93 -11.04 -3.24
CA PRO A 57 -4.84 -12.00 -4.36
C PRO A 57 -6.19 -12.43 -4.91
N ARG A 58 -7.29 -12.20 -4.17
CA ARG A 58 -8.66 -12.52 -4.60
C ARG A 58 -9.42 -11.30 -5.10
N ALA A 59 -8.72 -10.18 -5.31
CA ALA A 59 -9.31 -9.00 -5.90
C ALA A 59 -9.73 -9.27 -7.36
N PRO A 60 -10.83 -8.67 -7.83
CA PRO A 60 -11.14 -8.61 -9.25
C PRO A 60 -9.95 -8.05 -10.05
N GLU A 61 -9.89 -8.36 -11.35
CA GLU A 61 -8.85 -7.83 -12.23
C GLU A 61 -8.73 -6.31 -12.08
N GLY A 62 -7.50 -5.83 -11.84
CA GLY A 62 -7.22 -4.40 -11.67
C GLY A 62 -7.10 -3.90 -10.23
N GLU A 63 -7.49 -4.68 -9.22
CA GLU A 63 -7.53 -4.23 -7.81
C GLU A 63 -6.62 -5.00 -6.85
N GLY A 64 -5.66 -5.76 -7.39
CA GLY A 64 -4.83 -6.66 -6.59
C GLY A 64 -3.93 -5.98 -5.55
N ILE A 65 -3.68 -4.67 -5.67
CA ILE A 65 -2.99 -3.89 -4.65
C ILE A 65 -3.72 -2.58 -4.37
N GLN A 66 -3.88 -2.25 -3.09
CA GLN A 66 -4.42 -0.97 -2.63
C GLN A 66 -3.38 -0.23 -1.78
N VAL A 67 -3.20 1.06 -2.06
CA VAL A 67 -2.33 1.97 -1.30
C VAL A 67 -3.21 2.93 -0.54
N TRP A 68 -3.06 2.97 0.77
CA TRP A 68 -3.81 3.81 1.69
C TRP A 68 -2.89 4.86 2.30
N LEU A 69 -3.38 6.08 2.44
CA LEU A 69 -2.70 7.20 3.08
C LEU A 69 -3.31 7.45 4.46
N TRP A 70 -2.48 7.62 5.47
CA TRP A 70 -2.92 8.17 6.75
C TRP A 70 -3.18 9.66 6.60
N ALA A 71 -4.46 10.04 6.59
CA ALA A 71 -4.93 11.41 6.60
C ALA A 71 -5.77 11.60 7.86
N PRO A 72 -5.16 11.99 9.00
CA PRO A 72 -5.84 12.05 10.29
C PRO A 72 -7.24 12.67 10.19
N PRO A 73 -8.27 12.03 10.77
CA PRO A 73 -8.18 10.94 11.74
C PRO A 73 -8.26 9.52 11.16
N SER A 74 -8.17 9.32 9.85
CA SER A 74 -8.42 8.01 9.22
C SER A 74 -7.45 7.68 8.07
N MET A 75 -7.47 6.43 7.63
CA MET A 75 -6.86 6.00 6.38
C MET A 75 -7.80 6.25 5.21
N VAL A 76 -7.26 6.81 4.12
CA VAL A 76 -7.98 7.07 2.87
C VAL A 76 -7.33 6.31 1.72
N LEU A 77 -8.13 5.71 0.84
CA LEU A 77 -7.61 5.02 -0.33
C LEU A 77 -6.94 6.04 -1.25
N ARG A 78 -5.65 5.86 -1.50
CA ARG A 78 -4.84 6.78 -2.29
C ARG A 78 -4.67 6.30 -3.73
N GLN A 79 -4.50 5.01 -3.91
CA GLN A 79 -4.27 4.41 -5.22
C GLN A 79 -4.68 2.95 -5.22
N THR A 80 -5.22 2.51 -6.35
CA THR A 80 -5.37 1.09 -6.67
C THR A 80 -4.41 0.76 -7.82
N ILE A 81 -3.76 -0.41 -7.73
CA ILE A 81 -2.79 -0.87 -8.72
C ILE A 81 -3.27 -2.22 -9.26
N ALA A 82 -3.32 -2.31 -10.59
CA ALA A 82 -3.61 -3.54 -11.29
C ALA A 82 -2.46 -4.55 -11.08
N ALA A 83 -2.72 -5.56 -10.26
CA ALA A 83 -1.77 -6.62 -9.93
C ALA A 83 -2.54 -7.91 -9.59
N ALA A 84 -3.24 -8.46 -10.57
CA ALA A 84 -4.09 -9.63 -10.38
C ALA A 84 -3.32 -10.78 -9.69
N GLY A 85 -3.90 -11.38 -8.67
CA GLY A 85 -3.27 -12.48 -7.92
C GLY A 85 -2.09 -12.08 -7.03
N ALA A 86 -1.85 -10.78 -6.79
CA ALA A 86 -0.78 -10.34 -5.88
C ALA A 86 -1.01 -10.84 -4.46
N ARG A 87 -0.07 -11.65 -3.94
CA ARG A 87 -0.15 -12.27 -2.61
C ARG A 87 0.64 -11.52 -1.55
N SER A 88 1.80 -10.99 -1.92
CA SER A 88 2.64 -10.18 -1.03
C SER A 88 3.00 -8.85 -1.68
N ALA A 89 3.30 -7.87 -0.84
CA ALA A 89 3.81 -6.56 -1.22
C ALA A 89 4.96 -6.18 -0.30
N HIS A 90 6.06 -5.69 -0.88
CA HIS A 90 7.24 -5.23 -0.17
C HIS A 90 7.61 -3.84 -0.67
N VAL A 91 7.83 -2.91 0.26
CA VAL A 91 8.35 -1.58 -0.05
C VAL A 91 9.83 -1.56 0.28
N LEU A 92 10.65 -1.15 -0.69
CA LEU A 92 12.10 -1.18 -0.63
C LEU A 92 12.66 0.20 -0.97
N GLN A 93 13.74 0.61 -0.32
CA GLN A 93 14.45 1.84 -0.65
C GLN A 93 15.81 1.51 -1.25
N SER A 94 16.12 2.06 -2.42
CA SER A 94 17.38 1.83 -3.13
C SER A 94 17.74 3.04 -3.98
N GLY A 95 18.99 3.52 -3.89
CA GLY A 95 19.47 4.62 -4.71
C GLY A 95 18.73 5.96 -4.51
N GLY A 96 18.13 6.18 -3.34
CA GLY A 96 17.28 7.36 -3.07
C GLY A 96 15.84 7.22 -3.57
N ASP A 97 15.52 6.12 -4.26
CA ASP A 97 14.20 5.81 -4.73
C ASP A 97 13.46 4.85 -3.80
N LEU A 98 12.14 4.94 -3.82
CA LEU A 98 11.24 4.01 -3.15
C LEU A 98 10.56 3.13 -4.18
N TRP A 99 10.55 1.83 -3.94
CA TRP A 99 10.07 0.80 -4.85
C TRP A 99 9.04 -0.07 -4.14
N LEU A 100 8.05 -0.53 -4.89
CA LEU A 100 7.10 -1.56 -4.47
C LEU A 100 7.36 -2.78 -5.35
N ALA A 101 7.61 -3.93 -4.72
CA ALA A 101 7.62 -5.23 -5.36
C ALA A 101 6.43 -6.04 -4.87
N ALA A 102 5.70 -6.68 -5.77
CA ALA A 102 4.64 -7.60 -5.40
C ALA A 102 4.81 -8.94 -6.09
N THR A 103 4.57 -10.02 -5.35
CA THR A 103 4.67 -11.39 -5.86
C THR A 103 3.29 -11.92 -6.22
N HIS A 104 3.23 -12.69 -7.29
CA HIS A 104 2.05 -13.43 -7.74
C HIS A 104 2.47 -14.80 -8.26
N ALA A 105 1.53 -15.64 -8.68
CA ALA A 105 1.81 -17.04 -8.99
C ALA A 105 2.78 -17.24 -10.18
N GLY A 106 2.87 -16.27 -11.10
CA GLY A 106 3.69 -16.36 -12.31
C GLY A 106 4.96 -15.50 -12.32
N GLY A 107 5.24 -14.76 -11.23
CA GLY A 107 6.38 -13.86 -11.21
C GLY A 107 6.28 -12.75 -10.14
N PHE A 108 6.94 -11.64 -10.43
CA PHE A 108 6.77 -10.40 -9.66
C PHE A 108 6.58 -9.20 -10.57
N SER A 109 5.94 -8.18 -10.02
CA SER A 109 5.78 -6.87 -10.66
C SER A 109 6.40 -5.80 -9.77
N VAL A 110 7.01 -4.79 -10.39
CA VAL A 110 7.72 -3.71 -9.68
C VAL A 110 7.19 -2.35 -10.10
N TRP A 111 7.02 -1.47 -9.10
CA TRP A 111 6.65 -0.09 -9.29
C TRP A 111 7.60 0.84 -8.54
N ARG A 112 7.82 2.04 -9.07
CA ARG A 112 8.60 3.10 -8.43
C ARG A 112 7.67 4.17 -7.87
N TRP A 113 7.95 4.69 -6.69
CA TRP A 113 7.25 5.83 -6.13
C TRP A 113 7.63 7.11 -6.88
N VAL A 114 6.62 7.78 -7.43
CA VAL A 114 6.75 9.05 -8.13
C VAL A 114 5.65 9.97 -7.64
N GLN A 115 6.07 11.05 -6.95
CA GLN A 115 5.21 12.17 -6.57
C GLN A 115 3.89 11.75 -5.89
N GLY A 116 3.95 10.87 -4.89
CA GLY A 116 2.77 10.48 -4.12
C GLY A 116 1.97 9.31 -4.70
N SER A 117 2.56 8.52 -5.60
CA SER A 117 1.94 7.34 -6.22
C SER A 117 2.98 6.35 -6.75
N PHE A 118 2.67 5.05 -6.77
CA PHE A 118 3.48 4.05 -7.44
C PHE A 118 3.20 4.02 -8.95
N ARG A 119 4.25 3.99 -9.77
CA ARG A 119 4.19 3.94 -11.23
C ARG A 119 4.94 2.72 -11.72
N ALA A 120 4.43 2.06 -12.76
CA ALA A 120 5.10 0.91 -13.35
C ALA A 120 6.52 1.35 -13.77
N ALA A 121 7.53 0.60 -13.37
CA ALA A 121 8.93 0.96 -13.59
C ALA A 121 9.59 0.17 -14.73
N GLY A 122 8.77 -0.49 -15.56
CA GLY A 122 9.19 -1.44 -16.59
C GLY A 122 8.72 -2.86 -16.24
N GLY A 123 8.07 -3.51 -17.21
CA GLY A 123 7.68 -4.92 -17.38
C GLY A 123 7.48 -5.87 -16.20
N GLU A 124 6.46 -6.73 -16.30
CA GLU A 124 6.34 -7.95 -15.51
C GLU A 124 7.55 -8.86 -15.76
N VAL A 125 8.17 -9.37 -14.69
CA VAL A 125 9.25 -10.37 -14.77
C VAL A 125 8.65 -11.73 -14.45
N ALA A 126 8.50 -12.56 -15.49
CA ALA A 126 8.07 -13.95 -15.39
C ALA A 126 9.28 -14.89 -15.47
N TRP A 127 9.24 -16.02 -14.75
CA TRP A 127 10.24 -17.09 -14.83
C TRP A 127 9.57 -18.45 -14.95
#